data_AF-A0A1W6BRX0-F1
#
_entry.id   AF-A0A1W6BRX0-F1
#
_cell.length_a   1.000
_cell.length_b   1.000
_cell.length_c   1.000
_cell.angle_alpha   90.00
_cell.angle_beta   90.00
_cell.angle_gamma   90.00
#
_symmetry.space_group_name_H-M   'P 1'
#
loop_
_entity.id
_entity.type
_entity.pdbx_description
1 polymer ?
#
loop_
_entity_poly.entity_id
_entity_poly.type
_entity_poly.pdbx_seq_one_letter_code
_entity_poly.pdbx_strand_id
1 'polypeptide(L)'
;MLYETLLNELDIGIHIINEESKTIIYNRKMMEIESMERSDVLYKSPLEIFAFEENKNSTLIEALKLGKTNKNIKQTYFNNKGQEITTINDTFPIIENGKIKGAIEISKEISNLKQTIRMGPSRKQSTKFTFDHIIGDSEAIQSIITEGKRVIRTSSSILLVGETGTGKELFAQSIHNESQRSTKPFISQNCAAIPDTLMESLLFGTNRGAFTGAIDKAGLFEEANGG
;
A
#
# COMPACT_ATOMS: atom_id res chain seq x y z
N MET A 1 26.87 7.13 -15.95
CA MET A 1 27.05 8.26 -15.01
C MET A 1 25.88 9.22 -15.06
N LEU A 2 25.52 9.86 -16.19
CA LEU A 2 24.38 10.82 -16.22
C LEU A 2 23.00 10.17 -15.99
N TYR A 3 22.69 9.08 -16.70
CA TYR A 3 21.38 8.42 -16.58
C TYR A 3 21.18 7.78 -15.21
N GLU A 4 22.22 7.23 -14.58
CA GLU A 4 22.09 6.70 -13.22
C GLU A 4 21.71 7.78 -12.20
N THR A 5 22.29 8.98 -12.32
CA THR A 5 21.90 10.11 -11.48
C THR A 5 20.42 10.45 -11.67
N LEU A 6 19.94 10.54 -12.92
CA LEU A 6 18.52 10.75 -13.21
C LEU A 6 17.64 9.68 -12.55
N LEU A 7 17.97 8.40 -12.74
CA LEU A 7 17.16 7.30 -12.21
C LEU A 7 17.14 7.29 -10.67
N ASN A 8 18.18 7.77 -10.00
CA ASN A 8 18.24 7.85 -8.54
C ASN A 8 17.42 9.02 -7.97
N GLU A 9 17.14 10.06 -8.74
CA GLU A 9 16.27 11.17 -8.34
C GLU A 9 14.77 10.86 -8.48
N LEU A 10 14.42 9.75 -9.13
CA LEU A 10 13.03 9.34 -9.29
C LEU A 10 12.48 8.72 -8.00
N ASP A 11 11.27 9.13 -7.60
CA ASP A 11 10.50 8.49 -6.53
C ASP A 11 9.72 7.25 -7.03
N ILE A 12 10.36 6.48 -7.91
CA ILE A 12 9.87 5.18 -8.41
C ILE A 12 11.04 4.19 -8.44
N GLY A 13 10.79 2.95 -8.04
CA GLY A 13 11.76 1.86 -8.11
C GLY A 13 11.98 1.47 -9.57
N ILE A 14 13.24 1.37 -9.99
CA ILE A 14 13.63 0.92 -11.32
C ILE A 14 14.67 -0.19 -11.18
N HIS A 15 14.31 -1.36 -11.71
CA HIS A 15 15.17 -2.54 -11.78
C HIS A 15 15.21 -3.06 -13.21
N ILE A 16 16.41 -3.16 -13.79
CA ILE A 16 16.59 -3.65 -15.16
C ILE A 16 17.52 -4.86 -15.16
N ILE A 17 17.12 -5.91 -15.88
CA ILE A 17 17.95 -7.08 -16.17
C ILE A 17 18.27 -7.16 -17.67
N ASN A 18 19.44 -7.71 -18.00
CA ASN A 18 19.87 -7.98 -19.37
C ASN A 18 19.31 -9.32 -19.92
N GLU A 19 19.71 -9.70 -21.13
CA GLU A 19 19.38 -10.98 -21.78
C GLU A 19 19.73 -12.21 -20.94
N GLU A 20 20.81 -12.13 -20.15
CA GLU A 20 21.31 -13.19 -19.28
C GLU A 20 20.63 -13.21 -17.90
N SER A 21 19.55 -12.43 -17.74
CA SER A 21 18.82 -12.27 -16.49
C SER A 21 19.65 -11.64 -15.36
N LYS A 22 20.76 -10.96 -15.66
CA LYS A 22 21.60 -10.27 -14.66
C LYS A 22 21.18 -8.82 -14.50
N THR A 23 21.12 -8.37 -13.25
CA THR A 23 20.79 -6.98 -12.92
C THR A 23 21.84 -6.01 -13.45
N ILE A 24 21.42 -5.03 -14.24
CA ILE A 24 22.26 -3.97 -14.80
C ILE A 24 21.93 -2.58 -14.24
N ILE A 25 20.67 -2.36 -13.83
CA ILE A 25 20.25 -1.12 -13.16
C ILE A 25 19.40 -1.48 -11.95
N TYR A 26 19.69 -0.79 -10.85
CA TYR A 26 18.98 -0.90 -9.59
C TYR A 26 19.13 0.45 -8.87
N ASN A 27 18.08 1.27 -8.91
CA ASN A 27 18.16 2.67 -8.47
C ASN A 27 17.99 2.82 -6.95
N ARG A 28 18.24 4.04 -6.44
CA ARG A 28 18.10 4.37 -5.01
C ARG A 28 16.74 3.95 -4.45
N LYS A 29 15.65 4.19 -5.20
CA LYS A 29 14.31 3.85 -4.72
C LYS A 29 14.10 2.34 -4.56
N MET A 30 14.68 1.50 -5.43
CA MET A 30 14.65 0.04 -5.23
C MET A 30 15.39 -0.39 -3.96
N MET A 31 16.56 0.19 -3.68
CA MET A 31 17.32 -0.09 -2.46
C MET A 31 16.48 0.21 -1.20
N GLU A 32 15.72 1.31 -1.22
CA GLU A 32 14.78 1.68 -0.15
C GLU A 32 13.63 0.67 -0.02
N ILE A 33 12.95 0.36 -1.13
CA ILE A 33 11.81 -0.57 -1.19
C ILE A 33 12.18 -1.94 -0.62
N GLU A 34 13.33 -2.48 -1.04
CA GLU A 34 13.71 -3.85 -0.73
C GLU A 34 14.64 -3.95 0.48
N SER A 35 15.06 -2.80 1.04
CA SER A 35 16.03 -2.71 2.14
C SER A 35 17.34 -3.45 1.83
N MET A 36 17.83 -3.30 0.60
CA MET A 36 19.02 -3.97 0.05
C MET A 36 20.05 -2.97 -0.46
N GLU A 37 21.31 -3.37 -0.45
CA GLU A 37 22.38 -2.57 -1.05
C GLU A 37 22.53 -2.90 -2.54
N ARG A 38 22.97 -1.92 -3.34
CA ARG A 38 23.21 -2.12 -4.78
C ARG A 38 24.17 -3.29 -5.04
N SER A 39 25.19 -3.48 -4.20
CA SER A 39 26.16 -4.59 -4.30
C SER A 39 25.55 -5.97 -4.07
N ASP A 40 24.41 -6.06 -3.39
CA ASP A 40 23.75 -7.32 -3.14
C ASP A 40 23.08 -7.85 -4.41
N VAL A 41 22.64 -6.94 -5.29
CA VAL A 41 21.75 -7.23 -6.43
C VAL A 41 22.47 -7.15 -7.78
N LEU A 42 23.38 -6.19 -7.94
CA LEU A 42 24.02 -5.89 -9.23
C LEU A 42 24.78 -7.13 -9.77
N TYR A 43 24.65 -7.37 -11.08
CA TYR A 43 25.24 -8.52 -11.80
C TYR A 43 24.80 -9.91 -11.36
N LYS A 44 23.82 -10.02 -10.47
CA LYS A 44 23.20 -11.28 -10.06
C LYS A 44 21.80 -11.40 -10.65
N SER A 45 21.32 -12.63 -10.74
CA SER A 45 19.94 -12.88 -11.19
C SER A 45 18.95 -12.62 -10.07
N PRO A 46 17.78 -12.01 -10.33
CA PRO A 46 16.72 -11.90 -9.33
C PRO A 46 16.37 -13.24 -8.68
N LEU A 47 16.45 -14.35 -9.42
CA LEU A 47 16.18 -15.70 -8.90
C LEU A 47 17.27 -16.23 -7.96
N GLU A 48 18.47 -15.64 -7.96
CA GLU A 48 19.57 -15.98 -7.04
C GLU A 48 19.47 -15.16 -5.73
N ILE A 49 18.82 -13.99 -5.78
CA ILE A 49 18.80 -13.01 -4.70
C ILE A 49 17.49 -13.08 -3.91
N PHE A 50 16.37 -13.24 -4.60
CA PHE A 50 15.03 -13.19 -4.04
C PHE A 50 14.40 -14.58 -3.97
N ALA A 51 13.70 -14.84 -2.88
CA ALA A 51 12.88 -16.04 -2.76
C ALA A 51 11.42 -15.71 -3.11
N PHE A 52 10.80 -16.57 -3.92
CA PHE A 52 9.40 -16.47 -4.33
C PHE A 52 8.63 -17.64 -3.71
N GLU A 53 7.34 -17.44 -3.42
CA GLU A 53 6.46 -18.52 -2.94
C GLU A 53 6.35 -19.65 -3.98
N GLU A 54 6.06 -20.87 -3.52
CA GLU A 54 5.84 -22.02 -4.40
C GLU A 54 4.80 -21.71 -5.48
N ASN A 55 5.17 -21.96 -6.75
CA ASN A 55 4.36 -21.69 -7.94
C ASN A 55 4.19 -20.21 -8.34
N LYS A 56 4.92 -19.26 -7.74
CA LYS A 56 4.98 -17.88 -8.21
C LYS A 56 6.31 -17.59 -8.93
N ASN A 57 6.21 -16.98 -10.10
CA ASN A 57 7.37 -16.50 -10.85
C ASN A 57 7.57 -14.99 -10.65
N SER A 58 8.80 -14.53 -10.84
CA SER A 58 9.09 -13.10 -10.96
C SER A 58 8.50 -12.55 -12.24
N THR A 59 7.66 -11.50 -12.15
CA THR A 59 7.08 -10.80 -13.30
C THR A 59 8.15 -10.17 -14.21
N LEU A 60 9.31 -9.82 -13.65
CA LEU A 60 10.46 -9.32 -14.40
C LEU A 60 11.11 -10.44 -15.22
N ILE A 61 11.23 -11.63 -14.65
CA ILE A 61 11.71 -12.83 -15.36
C ILE A 61 10.70 -13.28 -16.43
N GLU A 62 9.40 -13.21 -16.15
CA GLU A 62 8.37 -13.48 -17.16
C GLU A 62 8.45 -12.52 -18.35
N ALA A 63 8.66 -11.23 -18.09
CA ALA A 63 8.85 -10.24 -19.15
C ALA A 63 10.07 -10.58 -20.01
N LEU A 64 11.20 -10.96 -19.39
CA LEU A 64 12.39 -11.39 -20.12
C LEU A 64 12.19 -12.66 -20.94
N LYS A 65 11.63 -13.72 -20.34
CA LYS A 65 11.55 -15.05 -20.97
C LYS A 65 10.41 -15.18 -21.97
N LEU A 66 9.28 -14.56 -21.67
CA LEU A 66 8.03 -14.73 -22.43
C LEU A 66 7.70 -13.51 -23.30
N GLY A 67 8.44 -12.41 -23.17
CA GLY A 67 8.11 -11.15 -23.85
C GLY A 67 6.79 -10.54 -23.36
N LYS A 68 6.32 -10.97 -22.18
CA LYS A 68 5.03 -10.56 -21.64
C LYS A 68 5.15 -9.21 -20.95
N THR A 69 4.29 -8.26 -21.32
CA THR A 69 4.10 -7.05 -20.53
C THR A 69 3.11 -7.32 -19.41
N ASN A 70 3.49 -7.01 -18.17
CA ASN A 70 2.62 -7.04 -17.02
C ASN A 70 2.42 -5.61 -16.50
N LYS A 71 1.19 -5.26 -16.11
CA LYS A 71 0.87 -3.94 -15.57
C LYS A 71 0.12 -4.06 -14.25
N ASN A 72 0.49 -3.24 -13.28
CA ASN A 72 -0.07 -3.16 -11.94
C ASN A 72 -0.18 -4.53 -11.25
N ILE A 73 0.80 -5.41 -11.45
CA ILE A 73 0.79 -6.72 -10.83
C ILE A 73 1.38 -6.63 -9.44
N LYS A 74 0.58 -7.02 -8.44
CA LYS A 74 1.07 -7.21 -7.08
C LYS A 74 2.00 -8.42 -7.03
N GLN A 75 3.22 -8.22 -6.56
CA GLN A 75 4.20 -9.28 -6.36
C GLN A 75 4.65 -9.30 -4.90
N THR A 76 4.76 -10.51 -4.33
CA THR A 76 5.26 -10.73 -2.97
C THR A 76 6.42 -11.71 -3.04
N TYR A 77 7.54 -11.34 -2.43
CA TYR A 77 8.81 -12.08 -2.45
C TYR A 77 9.65 -11.70 -1.23
N PHE A 78 10.76 -12.40 -1.00
CA PHE A 78 11.63 -12.18 0.16
C PHE A 78 13.02 -11.76 -0.29
N ASN A 79 13.62 -10.77 0.38
CA ASN A 79 15.01 -10.38 0.15
C ASN A 79 16.02 -11.37 0.74
N ASN A 80 17.31 -11.09 0.54
CA ASN A 80 18.43 -11.86 1.09
C ASN A 80 18.48 -11.94 2.63
N LYS A 81 17.68 -11.12 3.35
CA LYS A 81 17.54 -11.14 4.81
C LYS A 81 16.30 -11.91 5.26
N GLY A 82 15.52 -12.48 4.33
CA GLY A 82 14.25 -13.16 4.61
C GLY A 82 13.10 -12.21 4.96
N GLN A 83 13.24 -10.91 4.68
CA GLN A 83 12.17 -9.94 4.89
C GLN A 83 11.20 -9.99 3.72
N GLU A 84 9.91 -10.08 4.02
CA GLU A 84 8.84 -10.04 3.03
C GLU A 84 8.71 -8.63 2.42
N ILE A 85 8.72 -8.57 1.10
CA ILE A 85 8.54 -7.40 0.27
C ILE A 85 7.27 -7.60 -0.55
N THR A 86 6.42 -6.58 -0.60
CA THR A 86 5.24 -6.56 -1.46
C THR A 86 5.20 -5.26 -2.26
N THR A 87 5.20 -5.39 -3.58
CA THR A 87 5.25 -4.27 -4.53
C THR A 87 4.14 -4.37 -5.57
N ILE A 88 3.82 -3.24 -6.21
CA ILE A 88 3.03 -3.22 -7.44
C ILE A 88 3.98 -2.86 -8.58
N ASN A 89 4.06 -3.78 -9.53
CA ASN A 89 5.07 -3.76 -10.57
C ASN A 89 4.41 -3.62 -11.94
N ASP A 90 4.96 -2.72 -12.75
CA ASP A 90 4.85 -2.78 -14.20
C ASP A 90 6.14 -3.41 -14.75
N THR A 91 6.02 -4.48 -15.54
CA THR A 91 7.18 -5.11 -16.18
C THR A 91 7.04 -5.17 -17.69
N PHE A 92 8.12 -4.83 -18.40
CA PHE A 92 8.16 -4.76 -19.86
C PHE A 92 9.44 -5.40 -20.40
N PRO A 93 9.38 -6.18 -21.49
CA PRO A 93 10.58 -6.59 -22.21
C PRO A 93 11.22 -5.39 -22.91
N ILE A 94 12.54 -5.34 -22.91
CA ILE A 94 13.30 -4.46 -23.81
C ILE A 94 13.44 -5.22 -25.12
N ILE A 95 12.88 -4.70 -26.22
CA ILE A 95 12.93 -5.37 -27.52
C ILE A 95 13.72 -4.51 -28.49
N GLU A 96 14.76 -5.09 -29.10
CA GLU A 96 15.58 -4.47 -30.14
C GLU A 96 15.68 -5.41 -31.33
N ASN A 97 15.37 -4.91 -32.53
CA ASN A 97 15.40 -5.71 -33.77
C ASN A 97 14.60 -7.02 -33.66
N GLY A 98 13.45 -6.99 -32.97
CA GLY A 98 12.59 -8.16 -32.77
C GLY A 98 13.11 -9.20 -31.75
N LYS A 99 14.22 -8.93 -31.06
CA LYS A 99 14.78 -9.79 -30.02
C LYS A 99 14.66 -9.14 -28.64
N ILE A 100 14.35 -9.93 -27.63
CA ILE A 100 14.34 -9.45 -26.24
C ILE A 100 15.79 -9.26 -25.79
N LYS A 101 16.12 -8.04 -25.37
CA LYS A 101 17.44 -7.57 -24.90
C LYS A 101 17.55 -7.45 -23.38
N GLY A 102 16.45 -7.65 -22.68
CA GLY A 102 16.35 -7.45 -21.26
C GLY A 102 14.92 -7.25 -20.84
N ALA A 103 14.73 -6.86 -19.59
CA ALA A 103 13.42 -6.46 -19.08
C ALA A 103 13.58 -5.37 -18.03
N ILE A 104 12.56 -4.52 -17.93
CA ILE A 104 12.47 -3.42 -16.99
C ILE A 104 11.33 -3.73 -16.03
N GLU A 105 11.57 -3.54 -14.75
CA GLU A 105 10.57 -3.43 -13.71
C GLU A 105 10.53 -1.99 -13.22
N ILE A 106 9.32 -1.45 -13.18
CA ILE A 106 8.99 -0.19 -12.52
C ILE A 106 8.15 -0.54 -11.31
N SER A 107 8.75 -0.43 -10.13
CA SER A 107 8.14 -0.77 -8.86
C SER A 107 7.69 0.52 -8.20
N LYS A 108 6.39 0.69 -8.03
CA LYS A 108 5.89 1.71 -7.12
C LYS A 108 5.90 1.09 -5.75
N GLU A 109 6.65 1.73 -4.85
CA GLU A 109 6.48 1.45 -3.45
C GLU A 109 4.99 1.67 -3.16
N ILE A 110 4.29 0.62 -2.72
CA ILE A 110 3.08 0.84 -1.96
C ILE A 110 3.59 1.37 -0.62
N SER A 111 3.97 2.65 -0.56
CA SER A 111 4.52 3.29 0.62
C SER A 111 3.57 2.98 1.77
N ASN A 112 4.00 2.04 2.59
CA ASN A 112 3.27 1.45 3.69
C ASN A 112 1.76 1.27 3.47
N LEU A 113 1.39 0.18 2.80
CA LEU A 113 0.17 -0.51 3.20
C LEU A 113 0.21 -0.78 4.73
N LYS A 114 1.36 -0.84 5.43
CA LYS A 114 1.38 -0.94 6.91
C LYS A 114 0.97 0.35 7.66
N GLN A 115 0.95 1.51 7.02
CA GLN A 115 0.62 2.79 7.67
C GLN A 115 -0.80 3.24 7.35
N THR A 116 -1.33 2.84 6.19
CA THR A 116 -2.75 3.02 5.84
C THR A 116 -3.58 1.76 6.15
N ILE A 117 -2.97 0.58 6.18
CA ILE A 117 -3.57 -0.72 6.51
C ILE A 117 -2.81 -1.30 7.71
N ARG A 118 -3.22 -0.91 8.93
CA ARG A 118 -2.80 -1.56 10.18
C ARG A 118 -3.38 -2.97 10.25
N MET A 119 -2.90 -3.87 9.39
CA MET A 119 -3.25 -5.28 9.47
C MET A 119 -2.22 -6.02 10.29
N GLY A 120 -2.58 -6.16 11.56
CA GLY A 120 -1.92 -6.97 12.56
C GLY A 120 -2.73 -6.88 13.85
N PRO A 121 -3.05 -8.00 14.52
CA PRO A 121 -3.80 -7.97 15.75
C PRO A 121 -2.92 -7.28 16.80
N SER A 122 -3.44 -6.24 17.44
CA SER A 122 -2.74 -5.41 18.45
C SER A 122 -1.99 -4.19 17.93
N ARG A 123 -2.75 -3.22 17.40
CA ARG A 123 -2.80 -1.90 18.05
C ARG A 123 -4.12 -1.27 17.67
N LYS A 124 -5.06 -1.27 18.64
CA LYS A 124 -6.09 -0.24 18.75
C LYS A 124 -5.52 1.04 18.14
N GLN A 125 -6.05 1.53 17.03
CA GLN A 125 -5.88 2.96 16.74
C GLN A 125 -6.48 3.60 17.98
N SER A 126 -5.63 3.99 18.93
CA SER A 126 -6.06 4.79 20.05
C SER A 126 -6.60 6.04 19.39
N THR A 127 -7.90 6.13 19.25
CA THR A 127 -8.61 7.34 18.89
C THR A 127 -8.16 8.38 19.90
N LYS A 128 -7.29 9.30 19.48
CA LYS A 128 -6.60 10.21 20.42
C LYS A 128 -7.40 11.47 20.70
N PHE A 129 -8.39 11.76 19.87
CA PHE A 129 -9.08 13.03 19.86
C PHE A 129 -10.51 12.90 20.38
N THR A 130 -10.87 13.83 21.25
CA THR A 130 -12.23 14.13 21.71
C THR A 130 -12.56 15.55 21.26
N PHE A 131 -13.82 16.00 21.43
CA PHE A 131 -14.18 17.37 21.08
C PHE A 131 -13.34 18.40 21.84
N ASP A 132 -12.85 18.06 23.04
CA ASP A 132 -11.96 18.92 23.86
C ASP A 132 -10.59 19.16 23.22
N HIS A 133 -10.18 18.35 22.24
CA HIS A 133 -8.94 18.54 21.49
C HIS A 133 -9.10 19.52 20.32
N ILE A 134 -10.34 19.94 20.01
CA ILE A 134 -10.61 20.90 18.93
C ILE A 134 -10.47 22.30 19.49
N ILE A 135 -9.37 22.97 19.11
CA ILE A 135 -9.07 24.33 19.55
C ILE A 135 -9.76 25.34 18.62
N GLY A 136 -10.71 26.11 19.14
CA GLY A 136 -11.35 27.20 18.41
C GLY A 136 -12.62 27.73 19.07
N ASP A 137 -12.71 29.06 19.23
CA ASP A 137 -13.83 29.72 19.92
C ASP A 137 -14.80 30.46 18.99
N SER A 138 -14.64 30.32 17.67
CA SER A 138 -15.59 30.89 16.72
C SER A 138 -16.97 30.24 16.85
N GLU A 139 -18.04 31.02 16.63
CA GLU A 139 -19.42 30.53 16.66
C GLU A 139 -19.63 29.33 15.71
N ALA A 140 -19.00 29.35 14.54
CA ALA A 140 -19.05 28.26 13.57
C ALA A 140 -18.47 26.94 14.13
N ILE A 141 -17.31 26.98 14.78
CA ILE A 141 -16.70 25.78 15.38
C ILE A 141 -17.56 25.25 16.54
N GLN A 142 -18.05 26.14 17.40
CA GLN A 142 -18.90 25.77 18.53
C GLN A 142 -20.23 25.15 18.07
N SER A 143 -20.81 25.67 16.98
CA SER A 143 -21.99 25.09 16.35
C SER A 143 -21.74 23.67 15.86
N ILE A 144 -20.64 23.42 15.13
CA ILE A 144 -20.31 22.08 14.61
C ILE A 144 -19.99 21.10 15.74
N ILE A 145 -19.28 21.52 16.79
CA ILE A 145 -19.04 20.70 17.99
C ILE A 145 -20.38 20.31 18.65
N THR A 146 -21.31 21.25 18.75
CA THR A 146 -22.64 21.00 19.32
C THR A 146 -23.42 19.97 18.50
N GLU A 147 -23.41 20.07 17.17
CA GLU A 147 -24.05 19.07 16.29
C GLU A 147 -23.36 17.71 16.38
N GLY A 148 -22.02 17.68 16.42
CA GLY A 148 -21.25 16.47 16.64
C GLY A 148 -21.66 15.75 17.94
N LYS A 149 -21.77 16.49 19.04
CA LYS A 149 -22.23 15.97 20.35
C LYS A 149 -23.68 15.48 20.37
N ARG A 150 -24.54 15.95 19.46
CA ARG A 150 -25.92 15.40 19.32
C ARG A 150 -25.90 14.04 18.65
N VAL A 151 -25.05 13.91 17.63
CA VAL A 151 -24.96 12.71 16.79
C VAL A 151 -24.35 11.50 17.53
N ILE A 152 -23.53 11.69 18.57
CA ILE A 152 -22.93 10.57 19.36
C ILE A 152 -23.96 9.59 19.96
N ARG A 153 -25.23 10.02 20.07
CA ARG A 153 -26.33 9.24 20.64
C ARG A 153 -27.08 8.39 19.60
N THR A 154 -26.76 8.53 18.32
CA THR A 154 -27.44 7.83 17.22
C THR A 154 -26.53 6.76 16.61
N SER A 155 -27.15 5.81 15.91
CA SER A 155 -26.46 4.78 15.13
C SER A 155 -26.45 5.07 13.63
N SER A 156 -26.90 6.26 13.23
CA SER A 156 -27.01 6.66 11.83
C SER A 156 -25.64 6.92 11.21
N SER A 157 -25.51 6.66 9.91
CA SER A 157 -24.32 7.04 9.15
C SER A 157 -24.16 8.56 9.11
N ILE A 158 -22.91 9.03 9.22
CA ILE A 158 -22.57 10.45 9.31
C ILE A 158 -21.72 10.82 8.11
N LEU A 159 -22.04 11.94 7.46
CA LEU A 159 -21.24 12.51 6.39
C LEU A 159 -20.56 13.80 6.88
N LEU A 160 -19.22 13.79 6.95
CA LEU A 160 -18.43 14.97 7.30
C LEU A 160 -17.96 15.66 6.01
N VAL A 161 -18.43 16.88 5.79
CA VAL A 161 -18.11 17.67 4.59
C VAL A 161 -17.21 18.84 4.97
N GLY A 162 -16.20 19.09 4.14
CA GLY A 162 -15.27 20.20 4.31
C GLY A 162 -14.06 20.05 3.40
N GLU A 163 -13.32 21.12 3.21
CA GLU A 163 -12.13 21.14 2.36
C GLU A 163 -10.99 20.26 2.92
N THR A 164 -9.99 19.98 2.08
CA THR A 164 -8.79 19.26 2.52
C THR A 164 -8.09 20.03 3.62
N GLY A 165 -7.72 19.35 4.71
CA GLY A 165 -7.02 19.96 5.84
C GLY A 165 -7.91 20.60 6.93
N THR A 166 -9.24 20.62 6.78
CA THR A 166 -10.16 21.21 7.79
C THR A 166 -10.39 20.34 9.04
N GLY A 167 -9.62 19.26 9.22
CA GLY A 167 -9.68 18.45 10.44
C GLY A 167 -10.87 17.47 10.53
N LYS A 168 -11.47 17.05 9.41
CA LYS A 168 -12.58 16.07 9.38
C LYS A 168 -12.29 14.79 10.19
N GLU A 169 -11.06 14.31 10.17
CA GLU A 169 -10.66 13.12 10.94
C GLU A 169 -10.71 13.36 12.47
N LEU A 170 -10.41 14.57 12.95
CA LEU A 170 -10.54 14.92 14.36
C LEU A 170 -12.00 14.82 14.81
N PHE A 171 -12.93 15.31 13.98
CA PHE A 171 -14.36 15.19 14.24
C PHE A 171 -14.83 13.74 14.23
N ALA A 172 -14.42 12.93 13.25
CA ALA A 172 -14.78 11.51 13.20
C ALA A 172 -14.32 10.74 14.45
N GLN A 173 -13.07 10.95 14.88
CA GLN A 173 -12.53 10.33 16.09
C GLN A 173 -13.25 10.83 17.36
N SER A 174 -13.56 12.13 17.43
CA SER A 174 -14.26 12.72 18.57
C SER A 174 -15.66 12.16 18.73
N ILE A 175 -16.40 12.01 17.62
CA ILE A 175 -17.72 11.40 17.60
C ILE A 175 -17.64 9.95 18.08
N HIS A 176 -16.69 9.15 17.56
CA HIS A 176 -16.52 7.76 18.00
C HIS A 176 -16.21 7.66 19.50
N ASN A 177 -15.24 8.45 19.97
CA ASN A 177 -14.75 8.43 21.35
C ASN A 177 -15.79 8.85 22.39
N GLU A 178 -16.71 9.73 22.02
CA GLU A 178 -17.77 10.19 22.92
C GLU A 178 -19.10 9.44 22.70
N SER A 179 -19.14 8.49 21.76
CA SER A 179 -20.31 7.63 21.52
C SER A 179 -20.37 6.41 22.44
N GLN A 180 -21.49 5.68 22.37
CA GLN A 180 -21.65 4.37 23.03
C GLN A 180 -20.70 3.29 22.49
N ARG A 181 -20.05 3.53 21.33
CA ARG A 181 -19.11 2.61 20.68
C ARG A 181 -17.64 2.94 20.94
N SER A 182 -17.35 3.87 21.84
CA SER A 182 -15.97 4.32 22.15
C SER A 182 -14.99 3.20 22.53
N THR A 183 -15.49 2.09 23.07
CA THR A 183 -14.68 0.92 23.44
C THR A 183 -14.46 -0.09 22.30
N LYS A 184 -15.12 0.14 21.16
CA LYS A 184 -15.13 -0.72 19.98
C LYS A 184 -14.08 -0.25 18.97
N PRO A 185 -13.69 -1.12 18.00
CA PRO A 185 -12.71 -0.75 16.99
C PRO A 185 -13.08 0.54 16.26
N PHE A 186 -12.09 1.31 15.85
CA PHE A 186 -12.26 2.43 14.95
C PHE A 186 -11.23 2.27 13.83
N ILE A 187 -11.71 2.26 12.58
CA ILE A 187 -10.87 2.10 11.41
C ILE A 187 -11.01 3.34 10.53
N SER A 188 -9.96 4.16 10.51
CA SER A 188 -9.83 5.28 9.57
C SER A 188 -9.21 4.77 8.28
N GLN A 189 -9.87 5.02 7.15
CA GLN A 189 -9.39 4.63 5.82
C GLN A 189 -9.44 5.82 4.86
N ASN A 190 -8.30 6.14 4.27
CA ASN A 190 -8.22 7.11 3.18
C ASN A 190 -8.50 6.40 1.85
N CYS A 191 -9.67 6.64 1.25
CA CYS A 191 -10.07 6.01 -0.02
C CYS A 191 -9.22 6.47 -1.21
N ALA A 192 -8.68 7.70 -1.20
CA ALA A 192 -7.87 8.20 -2.31
C ALA A 192 -6.51 7.47 -2.44
N ALA A 193 -6.08 6.78 -1.39
CA ALA A 193 -4.85 5.99 -1.37
C ALA A 193 -5.07 4.52 -1.78
N ILE A 194 -6.31 4.10 -2.03
CA ILE A 194 -6.64 2.72 -2.39
C ILE A 194 -6.82 2.63 -3.92
N PRO A 195 -6.08 1.75 -4.61
CA PRO A 195 -6.36 1.43 -6.01
C PRO A 195 -7.76 0.82 -6.17
N ASP A 196 -8.52 1.23 -7.19
CA ASP A 196 -9.88 0.75 -7.45
C ASP A 196 -9.96 -0.79 -7.50
N THR A 197 -8.95 -1.43 -8.07
CA THR A 197 -8.85 -2.89 -8.20
C THR A 197 -8.73 -3.63 -6.87
N LEU A 198 -8.33 -2.95 -5.79
CA LEU A 198 -8.18 -3.52 -4.45
C LEU A 198 -9.31 -3.12 -3.50
N MET A 199 -10.09 -2.10 -3.85
CA MET A 199 -11.09 -1.51 -2.97
C MET A 199 -12.10 -2.54 -2.44
N GLU A 200 -12.64 -3.38 -3.32
CA GLU A 200 -13.61 -4.40 -2.95
C GLU A 200 -13.00 -5.45 -2.02
N SER A 201 -11.84 -6.00 -2.38
CA SER A 201 -11.13 -7.00 -1.57
C SER A 201 -10.70 -6.47 -0.20
N LEU A 202 -10.48 -5.16 -0.07
CA LEU A 202 -10.13 -4.53 1.20
C LEU A 202 -11.35 -4.31 2.08
N LEU A 203 -12.44 -3.77 1.52
CA LEU A 203 -13.65 -3.47 2.28
C LEU A 203 -14.34 -4.75 2.76
N PHE A 204 -14.44 -5.75 1.88
CA PHE A 204 -15.24 -6.96 2.12
C PHE A 204 -14.41 -8.21 2.41
N GLY A 205 -13.09 -8.13 2.26
CA GLY A 205 -12.20 -9.27 2.47
C GLY A 205 -12.10 -10.17 1.25
N THR A 206 -11.42 -11.29 1.42
CA THR A 206 -11.27 -12.33 0.39
C THR A 206 -11.47 -13.70 0.99
N ASN A 207 -12.13 -14.60 0.25
CA ASN A 207 -12.19 -16.01 0.58
C ASN A 207 -11.24 -16.81 -0.31
N ARG A 208 -10.67 -17.88 0.24
CA ARG A 208 -9.84 -18.83 -0.48
C ARG A 208 -10.63 -19.39 -1.67
N GLY A 209 -10.07 -19.26 -2.86
CA GLY A 209 -10.70 -19.68 -4.11
C GLY A 209 -11.55 -18.63 -4.82
N ALA A 210 -11.68 -17.40 -4.29
CA ALA A 210 -12.29 -16.28 -5.02
C ALA A 210 -11.54 -15.94 -6.32
N PHE A 211 -10.22 -16.15 -6.33
CA PHE A 211 -9.36 -16.13 -7.52
C PHE A 211 -8.11 -16.99 -7.28
N THR A 212 -7.31 -17.25 -8.32
CA THR A 212 -6.09 -18.06 -8.22
C THR A 212 -5.08 -17.42 -7.25
N GLY A 213 -4.82 -18.09 -6.12
CA GLY A 213 -3.92 -17.58 -5.08
C GLY A 213 -4.60 -16.72 -4.00
N ALA A 214 -5.93 -16.62 -4.00
CA ALA A 214 -6.66 -15.94 -2.92
C ALA A 214 -6.48 -16.68 -1.58
N ILE A 215 -6.15 -15.91 -0.55
CA ILE A 215 -6.09 -16.35 0.85
C ILE A 215 -7.30 -15.81 1.61
N ASP A 216 -7.75 -16.52 2.65
CA ASP A 216 -8.81 -16.02 3.52
C ASP A 216 -8.32 -14.79 4.29
N LYS A 217 -9.07 -13.69 4.21
CA LYS A 217 -8.71 -12.41 4.81
C LYS A 217 -9.97 -11.62 5.14
N ALA A 218 -10.11 -11.23 6.40
CA ALA A 218 -11.21 -10.37 6.86
C ALA A 218 -11.18 -9.00 6.16
N GLY A 219 -12.35 -8.47 5.85
CA GLY A 219 -12.51 -7.13 5.30
C GLY A 219 -12.51 -6.05 6.38
N LEU A 220 -12.30 -4.79 5.98
CA LEU A 220 -12.32 -3.65 6.92
C LEU A 220 -13.66 -3.51 7.64
N PHE A 221 -14.80 -3.85 7.01
CA PHE A 221 -16.09 -3.85 7.69
C PHE A 221 -16.18 -4.91 8.80
N GLU A 222 -15.56 -6.06 8.60
CA GLU A 222 -15.51 -7.13 9.59
C GLU A 222 -14.57 -6.77 10.74
N GLU A 223 -13.43 -6.15 10.43
CA GLU A 223 -12.49 -5.65 11.44
C GLU A 223 -13.08 -4.50 12.29
N ALA A 224 -13.93 -3.66 11.69
CA ALA A 224 -14.65 -2.57 12.36
C ALA A 224 -15.94 -3.02 13.09
N ASN A 225 -16.20 -4.33 13.17
CA ASN A 225 -17.48 -4.81 13.66
C ASN A 225 -17.80 -4.33 15.09
N GLY A 226 -19.01 -3.79 15.25
CA GLY A 226 -19.53 -3.26 16.50
C GLY A 226 -19.02 -1.86 16.88
N GLY A 227 -18.14 -1.25 16.07
CA GLY A 227 -17.62 0.10 16.27
C GLY A 227 -17.67 0.94 15.01
#